data_AF-A0A9E3N3Z6-F1
#
_entry.id   AF-A0A9E3N3Z6-F1
#
_cell.length_a   1.000
_cell.length_b   1.000
_cell.length_c   1.000
_cell.angle_alpha   90.00
_cell.angle_beta   90.00
_cell.angle_gamma   90.00
#
_symmetry.space_group_name_H-M   'P 1'
#
loop_
_entity.id
_entity.type
_entity.pdbx_description
1 polymer ?
#
loop_
_entity_poly.entity_id
_entity_poly.type
_entity_poly.pdbx_seq_one_letter_code
_entity_poly.pdbx_strand_id
1 'polypeptide(L)'
;MPALPSRRSSLFLSLILSGALTACGGGSDSAPSAAAAVTSFTPSAALGEKIYNDVSLSASGRQSCATCHSRDHAHGPTNDLAVQLGGPNGDVPGFRASPSLRYMQQMPAFHFEADGTPVGGFDRDGRARTLAEQAER
;
A
#
# COMPACT_ATOMS: atom_id res chain seq x y z
N MET A 1 24.54 27.70 -52.27
CA MET A 1 24.72 26.25 -52.05
C MET A 1 25.48 26.07 -50.74
N PRO A 2 24.85 25.71 -49.61
CA PRO A 2 25.57 25.48 -48.36
C PRO A 2 26.19 24.08 -48.37
N ALA A 3 27.46 24.01 -47.99
CA ALA A 3 28.24 22.78 -47.89
C ALA A 3 27.69 21.87 -46.78
N LEU A 4 27.45 20.60 -47.09
CA LEU A 4 27.09 19.59 -46.09
C LEU A 4 28.31 19.26 -45.20
N PRO A 5 28.18 19.30 -43.86
CA PRO A 5 29.27 18.91 -42.97
C PRO A 5 29.54 17.41 -43.03
N SER A 6 30.82 17.03 -42.88
CA SER A 6 31.30 15.67 -43.09
C SER A 6 30.76 14.67 -42.06
N ARG A 7 30.33 13.50 -42.54
CA ARG A 7 29.86 12.34 -41.74
C ARG A 7 30.81 11.91 -40.62
N ARG A 8 32.09 12.28 -40.69
CA ARG A 8 33.10 11.95 -39.67
C ARG A 8 32.92 12.77 -38.39
N SER A 9 32.40 14.00 -38.50
CA SER A 9 32.17 14.87 -37.33
C SER A 9 30.97 14.42 -36.49
N SER A 10 29.97 13.79 -37.11
CA SER A 10 28.78 13.30 -36.40
C SER A 10 29.05 12.04 -35.56
N LEU A 11 30.03 11.21 -35.94
CA LEU A 11 30.38 10.01 -35.16
C LEU A 11 31.15 10.34 -33.87
N PHE A 12 31.96 11.40 -33.85
CA PHE A 12 32.67 11.81 -32.63
C PHE A 12 31.74 12.45 -31.58
N LEU A 13 30.66 13.11 -32.01
CA LEU A 13 29.69 13.71 -31.09
C LEU A 13 28.81 12.66 -30.41
N SER A 14 28.54 11.53 -31.07
CA SER A 14 27.76 10.42 -30.51
C SER A 14 28.54 9.60 -29.47
N LEU A 15 29.87 9.51 -29.57
CA LEU A 15 30.68 8.74 -28.62
C LEU A 15 30.87 9.47 -27.28
N ILE A 16 30.84 10.81 -27.28
CA ILE A 16 30.96 11.62 -26.06
C ILE A 16 29.65 11.63 -25.25
N LEU A 17 28.50 11.53 -25.92
CA LEU A 17 27.19 11.52 -25.24
C LEU A 17 26.87 10.19 -24.53
N SER A 18 27.48 9.08 -24.95
CA SER A 18 27.34 7.77 -24.28
C SER A 18 28.25 7.59 -23.05
N GLY A 19 29.27 8.44 -22.87
CA GLY A 19 30.18 8.37 -21.72
C GLY A 19 29.70 9.12 -20.47
N ALA A 20 28.70 10.00 -20.60
CA ALA A 20 28.19 10.82 -19.50
C ALA A 20 27.09 10.14 -18.67
N LEU A 21 26.54 8.99 -19.10
CA LEU A 21 25.48 8.28 -18.37
C LEU A 21 26.00 7.20 -17.39
N THR A 22 27.30 6.88 -17.39
CA THR A 22 27.88 5.84 -16.51
C THR A 22 28.41 6.38 -15.18
N ALA A 23 28.12 7.63 -14.80
CA ALA A 23 28.56 8.21 -13.53
C ALA A 23 27.57 8.03 -12.35
N CYS A 24 26.51 7.24 -12.51
CA CYS A 24 25.60 6.87 -11.41
C CYS A 24 25.58 5.35 -11.20
N GLY A 25 26.77 4.76 -11.03
CA GLY A 25 26.93 3.33 -10.77
C GLY A 25 28.25 3.07 -10.06
N GLY A 26 28.24 3.13 -8.72
CA GLY A 26 29.46 2.93 -7.92
C GLY A 26 29.28 3.27 -6.46
N GLY A 27 28.29 2.67 -5.81
CA GLY A 27 28.03 2.80 -4.38
C GLY A 27 27.38 1.53 -3.85
N SER A 28 28.02 0.38 -4.06
CA SER A 28 27.74 -0.82 -3.28
C SER A 28 28.38 -0.64 -1.91
N ASP A 29 27.84 0.28 -1.12
CA ASP A 29 27.84 0.09 0.32
C ASP A 29 26.98 -1.16 0.52
N SER A 30 27.62 -2.24 0.92
CA SER A 30 26.94 -3.30 1.66
C SER A 30 26.39 -2.64 2.92
N ALA A 31 25.25 -1.95 2.78
CA ALA A 31 24.39 -1.64 3.89
C ALA A 31 24.26 -2.96 4.66
N PRO A 32 24.41 -2.95 5.99
CA PRO A 32 24.16 -4.15 6.74
C PRO A 32 22.78 -4.61 6.29
N SER A 33 22.72 -5.80 5.69
CA SER A 33 21.46 -6.49 5.51
C SER A 33 20.80 -6.37 6.86
N ALA A 34 19.71 -5.60 6.93
CA ALA A 34 18.83 -5.59 8.06
C ALA A 34 18.22 -6.99 8.07
N ALA A 35 19.04 -7.97 8.47
CA ALA A 35 18.63 -9.27 8.94
C ALA A 35 17.55 -8.93 9.93
N ALA A 36 16.32 -9.19 9.48
CA ALA A 36 15.11 -8.63 10.03
C ALA A 36 15.22 -8.67 11.54
N ALA A 37 15.27 -7.51 12.17
CA ALA A 37 14.99 -7.44 13.59
C ALA A 37 13.58 -8.05 13.72
N VAL A 38 13.51 -9.31 14.13
CA VAL A 38 12.25 -9.95 14.47
C VAL A 38 11.80 -9.21 15.71
N THR A 39 11.08 -8.10 15.50
CA THR A 39 10.32 -7.47 16.55
C THR A 39 9.24 -8.49 16.89
N SER A 40 9.49 -9.30 17.91
CA SER A 40 8.48 -10.19 18.46
C SER A 40 7.26 -9.35 18.77
N PHE A 41 6.11 -9.76 18.21
CA PHE A 41 4.85 -9.08 18.47
C PHE A 41 4.58 -9.01 19.97
N THR A 42 3.96 -7.90 20.42
CA THR A 42 3.31 -7.92 21.73
C THR A 42 2.24 -9.02 21.76
N PRO A 43 1.86 -9.57 22.92
CA PRO A 43 0.79 -10.56 22.98
C PRO A 43 -0.51 -10.11 22.30
N SER A 44 -0.85 -8.81 22.42
CA SER A 44 -2.01 -8.22 21.74
C SER A 44 -1.84 -8.17 20.22
N ALA A 45 -0.66 -7.80 19.72
CA ALA A 45 -0.40 -7.80 18.28
C ALA A 45 -0.40 -9.21 17.70
N ALA A 46 0.12 -10.20 18.43
CA ALA A 46 0.08 -11.60 18.01
C ALA A 46 -1.36 -12.16 17.98
N LEU A 47 -2.21 -11.75 18.93
CA LEU A 47 -3.63 -12.05 18.89
C LEU A 47 -4.33 -11.34 17.73
N GLY A 48 -4.02 -10.06 17.49
CA GLY A 48 -4.54 -9.29 16.37
C GLY A 48 -4.24 -9.95 15.02
N GLU A 49 -3.01 -10.45 14.82
CA GLU A 49 -2.62 -11.21 13.63
C GLU A 49 -3.47 -12.48 13.46
N LYS A 50 -3.77 -13.19 14.56
CA LYS A 50 -4.66 -14.37 14.49
C LYS A 50 -6.07 -13.97 14.07
N ILE A 51 -6.64 -12.94 14.70
CA ILE A 51 -7.97 -12.42 14.37
C ILE A 51 -8.04 -11.98 12.90
N TYR A 52 -7.00 -11.27 12.42
CA TYR A 52 -6.91 -10.77 11.04
C TYR A 52 -7.04 -11.86 9.98
N ASN A 53 -6.56 -13.06 10.29
CA ASN A 53 -6.55 -14.20 9.39
C ASN A 53 -7.68 -15.22 9.67
N ASP A 54 -8.51 -15.00 10.69
CA ASP A 54 -9.52 -15.97 11.12
C ASP A 54 -10.79 -15.90 10.26
N VAL A 55 -11.05 -16.95 9.47
CA VAL A 55 -12.22 -17.03 8.59
C VAL A 55 -13.51 -17.34 9.33
N SER A 56 -13.44 -17.85 10.57
CA SER A 56 -14.61 -18.19 11.38
C SER A 56 -15.40 -16.95 11.83
N LEU A 57 -14.78 -15.76 11.70
CA LEU A 57 -15.42 -14.47 11.96
C LEU A 57 -16.36 -14.00 10.84
N SER A 58 -16.39 -14.71 9.70
CA SER A 58 -17.34 -14.42 8.61
C SER A 58 -18.57 -15.33 8.66
N ALA A 59 -19.73 -14.80 8.27
CA ALA A 59 -20.96 -15.57 8.14
C ALA A 59 -20.85 -16.76 7.16
N SER A 60 -19.94 -16.66 6.18
CA SER A 60 -19.67 -17.72 5.21
C SER A 60 -18.64 -18.75 5.70
N GLY A 61 -17.89 -18.45 6.76
CA GLY A 61 -16.73 -19.25 7.19
C GLY A 61 -15.59 -19.28 6.16
N ARG A 62 -15.58 -18.37 5.18
CA ARG A 62 -14.66 -18.40 4.01
C ARG A 62 -13.86 -17.11 3.84
N GLN A 63 -14.14 -16.08 4.63
CA GLN A 63 -13.49 -14.77 4.52
C GLN A 63 -12.94 -14.31 5.87
N SER A 64 -11.80 -13.63 5.83
CA SER A 64 -11.21 -12.92 6.97
C SER A 64 -10.85 -11.50 6.55
N CYS A 65 -10.27 -10.70 7.46
CA CYS A 65 -9.75 -9.38 7.09
C CYS A 65 -8.73 -9.48 5.94
N ALA A 66 -7.87 -10.50 5.99
CA ALA A 66 -6.85 -10.77 4.99
C ALA A 66 -7.39 -11.08 3.58
N THR A 67 -8.66 -11.52 3.46
CA THR A 67 -9.29 -11.78 2.15
C THR A 67 -9.39 -10.51 1.31
N CYS A 68 -9.78 -9.39 1.94
CA CYS A 68 -9.93 -8.10 1.27
C CYS A 68 -8.68 -7.20 1.43
N HIS A 69 -7.83 -7.51 2.40
CA HIS A 69 -6.63 -6.74 2.75
C HIS A 69 -5.40 -7.65 2.78
N SER A 70 -4.92 -8.09 1.62
CA SER A 70 -3.80 -9.04 1.56
C SER A 70 -2.45 -8.38 1.81
N ARG A 71 -1.64 -8.98 2.70
CA ARG A 71 -0.26 -8.53 3.00
C ARG A 71 0.58 -8.33 1.74
N ASP A 72 0.45 -9.23 0.77
CA ASP A 72 1.22 -9.24 -0.48
C ASP A 72 0.75 -8.17 -1.48
N HIS A 73 -0.46 -7.62 -1.26
CA HIS A 73 -1.05 -6.53 -2.04
C HIS A 73 -1.12 -5.23 -1.23
N ALA A 74 -0.09 -4.99 -0.41
CA ALA A 74 -0.02 -3.82 0.45
C ALA A 74 -1.19 -3.66 1.44
N HIS A 75 -1.73 -4.78 1.94
CA HIS A 75 -2.96 -4.84 2.73
C HIS A 75 -4.18 -4.24 2.01
N GLY A 76 -4.20 -4.35 0.69
CA GLY A 76 -5.32 -4.02 -0.19
C GLY A 76 -5.90 -5.25 -0.88
N PRO A 77 -6.90 -5.06 -1.77
CA PRO A 77 -7.58 -6.15 -2.47
C PRO A 77 -6.65 -6.89 -3.44
N THR A 78 -6.94 -8.18 -3.65
CA THR A 78 -6.17 -9.08 -4.53
C THR A 78 -6.76 -9.21 -5.94
N ASN A 79 -7.82 -8.47 -6.24
CA ASN A 79 -8.59 -8.54 -7.47
C ASN A 79 -8.97 -7.14 -7.96
N ASP A 80 -9.44 -7.05 -9.21
CA ASP A 80 -9.85 -5.80 -9.85
C ASP A 80 -11.35 -5.49 -9.68
N LEU A 81 -12.01 -6.06 -8.67
CA LEU A 81 -13.41 -5.77 -8.39
C LEU A 81 -13.57 -4.33 -7.91
N ALA A 82 -14.61 -3.64 -8.40
CA ALA A 82 -14.96 -2.30 -7.93
C ALA A 82 -15.30 -2.29 -6.42
N VAL A 83 -15.91 -3.38 -5.93
CA VAL A 83 -16.25 -3.62 -4.52
C VAL A 83 -16.06 -5.10 -4.21
N GLN A 84 -15.63 -5.42 -2.99
CA GLN A 84 -15.51 -6.82 -2.56
C GLN A 84 -16.88 -7.43 -2.30
N LEU A 85 -16.99 -8.74 -2.50
CA LEU A 85 -18.19 -9.51 -2.21
C LEU A 85 -18.11 -10.09 -0.79
N GLY A 86 -19.25 -10.23 -0.13
CA GLY A 86 -19.37 -10.83 1.19
C GLY A 86 -20.72 -11.51 1.39
N GLY A 87 -21.16 -11.57 2.64
CA GLY A 87 -22.38 -12.27 3.03
C GLY A 87 -22.19 -13.79 3.15
N PRO A 88 -23.24 -14.52 3.57
CA PRO A 88 -23.16 -15.97 3.84
C PRO A 88 -22.76 -16.81 2.61
N ASN A 89 -23.16 -16.38 1.41
CA ASN A 89 -22.84 -17.08 0.15
C ASN A 89 -21.64 -16.47 -0.61
N GLY A 90 -21.16 -15.29 -0.19
CA GLY A 90 -20.09 -14.57 -0.89
C GLY A 90 -20.55 -13.85 -2.17
N ASP A 91 -21.83 -13.51 -2.26
CA ASP A 91 -22.50 -12.93 -3.43
C ASP A 91 -23.07 -11.52 -3.18
N VAL A 92 -22.90 -10.98 -1.97
CA VAL A 92 -23.39 -9.64 -1.62
C VAL A 92 -22.31 -8.61 -1.88
N PRO A 93 -22.50 -7.65 -2.81
CA PRO A 93 -21.52 -6.61 -3.06
C PRO A 93 -21.46 -5.58 -1.94
N GLY A 94 -20.25 -5.12 -1.62
CA GLY A 94 -20.04 -3.96 -0.76
C GLY A 94 -20.46 -2.64 -1.43
N PHE A 95 -20.44 -1.55 -0.64
CA PHE A 95 -20.83 -0.22 -1.13
C PHE A 95 -19.66 0.63 -1.62
N ARG A 96 -18.41 0.29 -1.25
CA ARG A 96 -17.20 1.05 -1.57
C ARG A 96 -16.01 0.11 -1.75
N ALA A 97 -15.00 0.57 -2.49
CA ALA A 97 -13.74 -0.15 -2.66
C ALA A 97 -12.97 -0.25 -1.34
N SER A 98 -12.42 -1.43 -1.05
CA SER A 98 -11.52 -1.67 0.09
C SER A 98 -10.20 -0.94 -0.09
N PRO A 99 -9.79 -0.04 0.83
CA PRO A 99 -8.49 0.63 0.75
C PRO A 99 -7.35 -0.28 1.21
N SER A 100 -6.11 0.12 0.96
CA SER A 100 -4.95 -0.45 1.67
C SER A 100 -5.00 -0.08 3.15
N LEU A 101 -4.66 -1.02 4.05
CA LEU A 101 -4.54 -0.74 5.49
C LEU A 101 -3.18 -0.19 5.90
N ARG A 102 -2.17 -0.18 5.02
CA ARG A 102 -0.87 0.41 5.37
C ARG A 102 -1.02 1.88 5.73
N TYR A 103 -0.31 2.30 6.77
CA TYR A 103 -0.28 3.66 7.32
C TYR A 103 -1.56 4.11 8.04
N MET A 104 -2.63 3.30 8.09
CA MET A 104 -3.88 3.66 8.78
C MET A 104 -3.69 3.89 10.28
N GLN A 105 -2.66 3.32 10.91
CA GLN A 105 -2.32 3.57 12.31
C GLN A 105 -1.91 5.02 12.60
N GLN A 106 -1.58 5.80 11.58
CA GLN A 106 -1.20 7.22 11.69
C GLN A 106 -2.39 8.15 11.50
N MET A 107 -3.55 7.62 11.13
CA MET A 107 -4.74 8.42 10.88
C MET A 107 -5.28 8.97 12.20
N PRO A 108 -5.48 10.30 12.32
CA PRO A 108 -6.05 10.88 13.53
C PRO A 108 -7.54 10.51 13.66
N ALA A 109 -8.05 10.58 14.88
CA ALA A 109 -9.49 10.54 15.11
C ALA A 109 -10.17 11.70 14.38
N PHE A 110 -11.43 11.50 13.99
CA PHE A 110 -12.20 12.53 13.29
C PHE A 110 -12.33 13.80 14.15
N HIS A 111 -12.01 14.95 13.56
CA HIS A 111 -12.18 16.28 14.15
C HIS A 111 -12.30 17.37 13.08
N PHE A 112 -12.62 18.59 13.50
CA PHE A 112 -12.57 19.77 12.66
C PHE A 112 -11.37 20.64 13.05
N GLU A 113 -10.63 21.10 12.06
CA GLU A 113 -9.57 22.09 12.23
C GLU A 113 -10.15 23.48 12.54
N ALA A 114 -9.28 24.43 12.91
CA ALA A 114 -9.70 25.79 13.28
C ALA A 114 -10.44 26.53 12.14
N ASP A 115 -10.17 26.18 10.88
CA ASP A 115 -10.83 26.75 9.70
C ASP A 115 -12.12 26.01 9.30
N GLY A 116 -12.52 24.99 10.07
CA GLY A 116 -13.70 24.17 9.80
C GLY A 116 -13.47 23.02 8.81
N THR A 117 -12.22 22.72 8.42
CA THR A 117 -11.90 21.55 7.59
C THR A 117 -12.06 20.25 8.38
N PRO A 118 -12.84 19.25 7.91
CA PRO A 118 -12.91 17.95 8.55
C PRO A 118 -11.65 17.12 8.25
N VAL A 119 -11.05 16.54 9.29
CA VAL A 119 -9.80 15.75 9.21
C VAL A 119 -9.95 14.44 9.98
N GLY A 120 -9.36 13.37 9.42
CA GLY A 120 -9.23 12.08 10.08
C GLY A 120 -10.51 11.24 10.06
N GLY A 121 -10.57 10.29 11.00
CA GLY A 121 -11.60 9.26 11.03
C GLY A 121 -11.29 8.10 10.08
N PHE A 122 -11.77 6.92 10.43
CA PHE A 122 -11.68 5.70 9.64
C PHE A 122 -12.90 5.57 8.73
N ASP A 123 -12.75 4.74 7.69
CA ASP A 123 -13.64 4.66 6.52
C ASP A 123 -13.60 5.88 5.60
N ARG A 124 -14.25 5.77 4.43
CA ARG A 124 -14.28 6.82 3.40
C ARG A 124 -15.08 8.07 3.81
N ASP A 125 -15.88 7.97 4.86
CA ASP A 125 -16.75 9.03 5.39
C ASP A 125 -16.37 9.43 6.82
N GLY A 126 -15.23 8.95 7.35
CA GLY A 126 -14.72 9.32 8.66
C GLY A 126 -15.58 8.87 9.84
N ARG A 127 -16.52 7.95 9.63
CA ARG A 127 -17.57 7.60 10.61
C ARG A 127 -17.08 6.85 11.85
N ALA A 128 -15.90 6.24 11.80
CA ALA A 128 -15.29 5.54 12.93
C ALA A 128 -14.14 6.35 13.50
N ARG A 129 -14.05 6.53 14.81
CA ARG A 129 -13.03 7.38 15.44
C ARG A 129 -11.73 6.64 15.78
N THR A 130 -11.79 5.31 15.86
CA THR A 130 -10.65 4.46 16.21
C THR A 130 -10.63 3.20 15.34
N LEU A 131 -9.48 2.54 15.24
CA LEU A 131 -9.37 1.22 14.61
C LEU A 131 -10.26 0.16 15.29
N ALA A 132 -10.40 0.24 16.62
CA ALA A 132 -11.26 -0.68 17.35
C ALA A 132 -12.74 -0.51 16.97
N GLU A 133 -13.22 0.73 16.91
CA GLU A 133 -14.58 1.04 16.46
C GLU A 133 -14.82 0.64 14.99
N GLN A 134 -13.80 0.78 14.14
CA GLN A 134 -13.89 0.34 12.75
C GLN A 134 -13.99 -1.19 12.64
N ALA A 135 -13.32 -1.95 13.51
CA ALA A 135 -13.32 -3.42 13.50
C ALA A 135 -14.64 -4.05 13.99
N GLU A 136 -15.53 -3.31 14.63
CA GLU A 136 -16.85 -3.77 15.08
C GLU A 136 -17.91 -3.77 13.96
N ARG A 137 -17.59 -3.19 12.80
CA ARG A 137 -18.51 -2.92 11.70
C ARG A 137 -18.32 -3.90 10.54
#